data_AF-A0A5C4WC77-F1
#
_entry.id   AF-A0A5C4WC77-F1
#
_cell.length_a   1.000
_cell.length_b   1.000
_cell.length_c   1.000
_cell.angle_alpha   90.00
_cell.angle_beta   90.00
_cell.angle_gamma   90.00
#
_symmetry.space_group_name_H-M   'P 1'
#
loop_
_entity.id
_entity.type
_entity.pdbx_description
1 polymer ?
#
loop_
_entity_poly.entity_id
_entity_poly.type
_entity_poly.pdbx_seq_one_letter_code
_entity_poly.pdbx_strand_id
1 'polypeptide(L)'
;MIDEWTSLAGDSPASLATGAELIARWSEPHRRYHTLDHLAAVLDAISRLAGPPGHLAADLTSDRTSDPASGRASGHAAGLASDRTADLSADLVAVRLAAWFHDAVYDGLPGRDEERSAQLAQARLPRCGVPVARVAEVARLVRLTAAHDTLAGGDRNGAMVCDADLAVLGRPGYDEYAARIRQEYAHVPDDLFRAGRAEVLRRLLAVPSLYRTARARELWERAARANMSGELAALTAAQARGDQA
;
A
#
# COMPACT_ATOMS: atom_id res chain seq x y z
N MET A 1 -12.24 14.11 2.58
CA MET A 1 -12.18 12.79 3.22
C MET A 1 -13.54 12.11 3.28
N ILE A 2 -14.57 12.67 3.92
CA ILE A 2 -15.87 11.96 4.01
C ILE A 2 -16.53 11.75 2.64
N ASP A 3 -16.48 12.73 1.72
CA ASP A 3 -17.04 12.57 0.37
C ASP A 3 -16.34 11.46 -0.43
N GLU A 4 -15.02 11.33 -0.25
CA GLU A 4 -14.25 10.26 -0.88
C GLU A 4 -14.65 8.89 -0.34
N TRP A 5 -14.84 8.77 0.97
CA TRP A 5 -15.39 7.55 1.57
C TRP A 5 -16.79 7.23 1.05
N THR A 6 -17.69 8.22 1.04
CA THR A 6 -19.07 8.06 0.55
C THR A 6 -19.10 7.62 -0.92
N SER A 7 -18.20 8.15 -1.76
CA SER A 7 -18.06 7.71 -3.15
C SER A 7 -17.66 6.23 -3.30
N LEU A 8 -17.02 5.67 -2.28
CA LEU A 8 -16.42 4.33 -2.29
C LEU A 8 -17.33 3.27 -1.64
N ALA A 9 -17.98 3.63 -0.51
CA ALA A 9 -18.77 2.72 0.32
C ALA A 9 -20.27 3.05 0.34
N GLY A 10 -20.70 4.08 -0.40
CA GLY A 10 -22.09 4.57 -0.42
C GLY A 10 -22.44 5.48 0.76
N ASP A 11 -23.68 5.96 0.79
CA ASP A 11 -24.20 6.97 1.72
C ASP A 11 -25.20 6.40 2.75
N SER A 12 -25.27 5.07 2.88
CA SER A 12 -26.10 4.43 3.91
C SER A 12 -25.70 4.90 5.32
N PRO A 13 -26.62 4.91 6.30
CA PRO A 13 -26.29 5.31 7.67
C PRO A 13 -25.10 4.53 8.27
N ALA A 14 -24.99 3.24 7.96
CA ALA A 14 -23.87 2.41 8.38
C ALA A 14 -22.55 2.80 7.71
N SER A 15 -22.59 3.16 6.41
CA SER A 15 -21.43 3.66 5.68
C SER A 15 -20.96 5.00 6.24
N LEU A 16 -21.86 5.97 6.42
CA LEU A 16 -21.51 7.29 6.97
C LEU A 16 -20.92 7.18 8.39
N ALA A 17 -21.51 6.33 9.24
CA ALA A 17 -20.98 6.08 10.58
C ALA A 17 -19.57 5.46 10.53
N THR A 18 -19.33 4.49 9.65
CA THR A 18 -18.00 3.89 9.46
C THR A 18 -16.98 4.91 8.96
N GLY A 19 -17.35 5.75 7.99
CA GLY A 19 -16.48 6.81 7.47
C GLY A 19 -16.10 7.82 8.56
N ALA A 20 -17.06 8.26 9.37
CA ALA A 20 -16.80 9.13 10.51
C ALA A 20 -15.89 8.46 11.56
N GLU A 21 -16.12 7.18 11.85
CA GLU A 21 -15.30 6.39 12.77
C GLU A 21 -13.84 6.28 12.29
N LEU A 22 -13.62 6.03 11.00
CA LEU A 22 -12.28 5.99 10.40
C LEU A 22 -11.60 7.36 10.47
N ILE A 23 -12.31 8.44 10.08
CA ILE A 23 -11.76 9.79 10.17
C ILE A 23 -11.32 10.12 11.61
N ALA A 24 -12.14 9.75 12.60
CA ALA A 24 -11.80 9.96 14.01
C ALA A 24 -10.52 9.21 14.41
N ARG A 25 -10.38 7.94 13.99
CA ARG A 25 -9.17 7.14 14.26
C ARG A 25 -7.91 7.72 13.63
N TRP A 26 -7.98 8.09 12.35
CA TRP A 26 -6.88 8.76 11.65
C TRP A 26 -6.56 10.16 12.21
N SER A 27 -7.41 10.70 13.07
CA SER A 27 -7.23 11.99 13.74
C SER A 27 -6.86 11.86 15.22
N GLU A 28 -6.54 10.66 15.71
CA GLU A 28 -6.20 10.46 17.12
C GLU A 28 -4.97 11.31 17.53
N PRO A 29 -5.00 11.99 18.70
CA PRO A 29 -3.99 13.00 19.04
C PRO A 29 -2.56 12.50 19.20
N HIS A 30 -2.34 11.19 19.36
CA HIS A 30 -0.99 10.61 19.47
C HIS A 30 -0.30 10.42 18.12
N ARG A 31 -1.05 10.42 17.01
CA ARG A 31 -0.50 10.27 15.66
C ARG A 31 0.25 11.53 15.24
N ARG A 32 1.37 11.35 14.54
CA ARG A 32 2.19 12.46 14.00
C ARG A 32 2.43 12.29 12.52
N TYR A 33 2.69 11.06 12.08
CA TYR A 33 2.80 10.72 10.66
C TYR A 33 1.54 10.01 10.16
N HIS A 34 1.11 8.94 10.85
CA HIS A 34 -0.01 8.09 10.43
C HIS A 34 -1.36 8.78 10.70
N THR A 35 -1.62 9.84 9.93
CA THR A 35 -2.71 10.81 10.08
C THR A 35 -3.56 10.85 8.81
N LEU A 36 -4.61 11.68 8.79
CA LEU A 36 -5.39 11.94 7.57
C LEU A 36 -4.54 12.41 6.37
N ASP A 37 -3.43 13.11 6.62
CA ASP A 37 -2.49 13.52 5.55
C ASP A 37 -1.86 12.30 4.88
N HIS A 38 -1.44 11.30 5.67
CA HIS A 38 -0.88 10.04 5.16
C HIS A 38 -1.93 9.29 4.34
N LEU A 39 -3.14 9.10 4.89
CA LEU A 39 -4.23 8.46 4.18
C LEU A 39 -4.52 9.14 2.83
N ALA A 40 -4.59 10.47 2.80
CA ALA A 40 -4.79 11.23 1.56
C ALA A 40 -3.63 11.02 0.57
N ALA A 41 -2.38 10.99 1.05
CA ALA A 41 -1.21 10.75 0.21
C ALA A 41 -1.19 9.32 -0.39
N VAL A 42 -1.66 8.31 0.35
CA VAL A 42 -1.80 6.93 -0.13
C VAL A 42 -2.90 6.84 -1.20
N LEU A 43 -4.05 7.49 -0.99
CA LEU A 43 -5.14 7.52 -1.98
C LEU A 43 -4.74 8.25 -3.28
N ASP A 44 -3.99 9.35 -3.18
CA ASP A 44 -3.36 10.02 -4.33
C ASP A 44 -2.35 9.09 -5.03
N ALA A 45 -1.53 8.36 -4.28
CA ALA A 45 -0.58 7.40 -4.85
C ALA A 45 -1.31 6.29 -5.63
N ILE A 46 -2.38 5.70 -5.07
CA ILE A 46 -3.22 4.71 -5.76
C ILE A 46 -3.74 5.27 -7.09
N SER A 47 -4.20 6.52 -7.10
CA SER A 47 -4.72 7.18 -8.30
C SER A 47 -3.64 7.35 -9.38
N ARG A 48 -2.40 7.68 -8.98
CA ARG A 48 -1.26 7.78 -9.91
C ARG A 48 -0.83 6.43 -10.48
N LEU A 49 -0.94 5.36 -9.69
CA LEU A 49 -0.61 3.99 -10.10
C LEU A 49 -1.66 3.39 -11.02
N ALA A 50 -2.93 3.71 -10.84
CA ALA A 50 -4.00 3.30 -11.74
C ALA A 50 -3.83 3.91 -13.16
N GLY A 51 -3.13 5.04 -13.26
CA GLY A 51 -2.92 5.77 -14.51
C GLY A 51 -4.21 6.41 -15.05
N PRO A 52 -4.13 7.16 -16.17
CA PRO A 52 -5.33 7.58 -16.88
C PRO A 52 -6.08 6.35 -17.41
N PRO A 53 -7.43 6.37 -17.46
CA PRO A 53 -8.19 5.26 -18.02
C PRO A 53 -7.73 4.98 -19.47
N GLY A 54 -7.06 3.84 -19.69
CA GLY A 54 -6.66 3.37 -21.02
C GLY A 54 -5.24 2.81 -21.17
N HIS A 55 -4.33 2.97 -20.20
CA HIS A 55 -2.92 2.58 -20.41
C HIS A 55 -2.55 1.12 -20.09
N LEU A 56 -3.46 0.33 -19.54
CA LEU A 56 -3.20 -1.05 -19.09
C LEU A 56 -3.15 -2.10 -20.22
N ALA A 57 -3.50 -1.75 -21.46
CA ALA A 57 -3.56 -2.68 -22.58
C ALA A 57 -2.25 -2.79 -23.40
N ALA A 58 -1.31 -1.85 -23.25
CA ALA A 58 -0.15 -1.75 -24.15
C ALA A 58 1.05 -2.65 -23.78
N ASP A 59 1.15 -3.10 -22.52
CA ASP A 59 2.35 -3.79 -22.02
C ASP A 59 2.37 -5.32 -22.24
N LEU A 60 1.38 -5.89 -22.93
CA LEU A 60 1.31 -7.34 -23.21
C LEU A 60 1.58 -7.72 -24.67
N THR A 61 1.93 -6.76 -25.53
CA THR A 61 2.22 -7.04 -26.96
C THR A 61 3.64 -6.64 -27.34
N SER A 62 4.65 -7.17 -26.65
CA SER A 62 5.97 -7.31 -27.27
C SER A 62 6.71 -8.55 -26.76
N ASP A 63 6.19 -9.72 -27.12
CA ASP A 63 7.09 -10.76 -27.62
C ASP A 63 6.31 -11.79 -28.43
N ARG A 64 6.47 -11.75 -29.75
CA ARG A 64 6.14 -12.85 -30.67
C ARG A 64 6.83 -12.58 -32.01
N THR A 65 8.09 -12.99 -32.07
CA THR A 65 8.78 -13.21 -33.35
C THR A 65 8.46 -14.64 -33.84
N SER A 66 7.71 -14.70 -34.95
CA SER A 66 7.83 -15.59 -36.12
C SER A 66 8.07 -17.10 -35.94
N ASP A 67 7.15 -17.97 -36.39
CA ASP A 67 7.09 -18.55 -37.76
C ASP A 67 5.85 -19.50 -37.94
N PRO A 68 5.30 -19.75 -39.15
CA PRO A 68 4.06 -20.48 -39.37
C PRO A 68 4.22 -21.87 -40.03
N ALA A 69 3.38 -22.86 -39.66
CA ALA A 69 3.00 -23.97 -40.55
C ALA A 69 1.74 -24.74 -40.07
N SER A 70 0.72 -24.70 -40.93
CA SER A 70 -0.34 -25.69 -41.26
C SER A 70 -0.78 -26.82 -40.31
N GLY A 71 -2.11 -26.97 -40.15
CA GLY A 71 -2.76 -28.26 -39.85
C GLY A 71 -4.24 -28.15 -39.44
N ARG A 72 -5.17 -28.58 -40.30
CA ARG A 72 -6.63 -28.63 -40.08
C ARG A 72 -7.01 -29.77 -39.11
N ALA A 73 -8.06 -29.61 -38.30
CA ALA A 73 -9.24 -30.50 -38.24
C ALA A 73 -10.23 -30.13 -37.11
N SER A 74 -11.50 -30.45 -37.37
CA SER A 74 -12.72 -30.18 -36.60
C SER A 74 -13.02 -31.25 -35.53
N GLY A 75 -13.77 -30.90 -34.47
CA GLY A 75 -14.37 -31.90 -33.56
C GLY A 75 -14.90 -31.39 -32.22
N HIS A 76 -16.19 -31.05 -32.18
CA HIS A 76 -17.18 -31.15 -31.08
C HIS A 76 -16.73 -31.26 -29.60
N ALA A 77 -17.21 -30.33 -28.77
CA ALA A 77 -18.16 -30.62 -27.67
C ALA A 77 -18.49 -29.34 -26.89
N ALA A 78 -19.78 -29.01 -26.80
CA ALA A 78 -20.30 -28.02 -25.87
C ALA A 78 -20.17 -28.55 -24.44
N GLY A 79 -19.46 -27.82 -23.59
CA GLY A 79 -19.28 -28.12 -22.18
C GLY A 79 -18.99 -26.82 -21.44
N LEU A 80 -19.77 -26.58 -20.37
CA LEU A 80 -19.75 -25.40 -19.51
C LEU A 80 -18.32 -25.02 -19.07
N ALA A 81 -17.82 -23.92 -19.61
CA ALA A 81 -16.72 -23.17 -19.03
C ALA A 81 -17.00 -21.69 -19.29
N SER A 82 -17.79 -21.07 -18.40
CA SER A 82 -17.56 -19.65 -18.09
C SER A 82 -16.28 -19.62 -17.25
N ASP A 83 -15.17 -19.86 -17.95
CA ASP A 83 -13.84 -19.64 -17.42
C ASP A 83 -13.75 -18.13 -17.23
N ARG A 84 -13.68 -17.71 -15.97
CA ARG A 84 -13.39 -16.33 -15.61
C ARG A 84 -12.10 -16.00 -16.34
N THR A 85 -12.19 -15.20 -17.39
CA THR A 85 -11.15 -14.24 -17.68
C THR A 85 -10.98 -13.44 -16.40
N ALA A 86 -10.06 -13.89 -15.54
CA ALA A 86 -9.64 -13.17 -14.37
C ALA A 86 -9.24 -11.81 -14.92
N ASP A 87 -10.02 -10.80 -14.59
CA ASP A 87 -9.73 -9.44 -14.98
C ASP A 87 -8.30 -9.16 -14.51
N LEU A 88 -7.40 -9.00 -15.47
CA LEU A 88 -5.99 -8.69 -15.20
C LEU A 88 -5.86 -7.27 -14.62
N SER A 89 -6.96 -6.51 -14.50
CA SER A 89 -7.01 -5.23 -13.83
C SER A 89 -7.17 -5.38 -12.31
N ALA A 90 -6.57 -4.46 -11.55
CA ALA A 90 -6.70 -4.46 -10.09
C ALA A 90 -8.13 -4.06 -9.67
N ASP A 91 -8.67 -4.68 -8.60
CA ASP A 91 -9.89 -4.19 -7.93
C ASP A 91 -9.53 -2.92 -7.14
N LEU A 92 -9.57 -1.77 -7.83
CA LEU A 92 -9.26 -0.47 -7.23
C LEU A 92 -10.19 -0.11 -6.07
N VAL A 93 -11.41 -0.66 -6.03
CA VAL A 93 -12.31 -0.45 -4.90
C VAL A 93 -11.76 -1.18 -3.67
N ALA A 94 -11.32 -2.43 -3.82
CA ALA A 94 -10.68 -3.18 -2.74
C ALA A 94 -9.39 -2.49 -2.26
N VAL A 95 -8.53 -2.03 -3.17
CA VAL A 95 -7.27 -1.34 -2.85
C VAL A 95 -7.53 -0.03 -2.08
N ARG A 96 -8.49 0.79 -2.53
CA ARG A 96 -8.83 2.05 -1.83
C ARG A 96 -9.47 1.77 -0.47
N LEU A 97 -10.34 0.77 -0.36
CA LEU A 97 -10.89 0.37 0.93
C LEU A 97 -9.76 -0.10 1.87
N ALA A 98 -8.80 -0.89 1.38
CA ALA A 98 -7.65 -1.30 2.19
C ALA A 98 -6.83 -0.09 2.68
N ALA A 99 -6.60 0.92 1.83
CA ALA A 99 -5.92 2.15 2.25
C ALA A 99 -6.63 2.86 3.42
N TRP A 100 -7.97 2.92 3.41
CA TRP A 100 -8.73 3.49 4.53
C TRP A 100 -8.55 2.73 5.85
N PHE A 101 -8.30 1.43 5.80
CA PHE A 101 -8.22 0.59 6.98
C PHE A 101 -6.79 0.29 7.44
N HIS A 102 -5.75 0.33 6.60
CA HIS A 102 -4.46 -0.30 6.90
C HIS A 102 -3.85 0.09 8.26
N ASP A 103 -3.85 1.38 8.60
CA ASP A 103 -3.44 1.90 9.93
C ASP A 103 -4.60 2.54 10.70
N ALA A 104 -5.84 2.11 10.44
CA ALA A 104 -6.99 2.60 11.17
C ALA A 104 -6.86 2.28 12.66
N VAL A 105 -6.31 1.12 13.03
CA VAL A 105 -5.79 0.88 14.39
C VAL A 105 -4.29 1.17 14.38
N TYR A 106 -3.80 1.96 15.34
CA TYR A 106 -2.39 2.33 15.42
C TYR A 106 -1.96 2.55 16.87
N ASP A 107 -1.44 1.49 17.48
CA ASP A 107 -0.82 1.50 18.80
C ASP A 107 0.73 1.52 18.70
N GLY A 108 1.28 1.51 17.48
CA GLY A 108 2.73 1.45 17.22
C GLY A 108 3.30 0.04 17.35
N LEU A 109 2.48 -1.00 17.09
CA LEU A 109 2.83 -2.40 17.25
C LEU A 109 2.72 -3.15 15.91
N PRO A 110 3.83 -3.20 15.12
CA PRO A 110 3.83 -3.83 13.80
C PRO A 110 3.33 -5.27 13.82
N GLY A 111 2.56 -5.64 12.79
CA GLY A 111 1.85 -6.91 12.63
C GLY A 111 0.55 -7.01 13.45
N ARG A 112 0.52 -6.46 14.67
CA ARG A 112 -0.69 -6.48 15.51
C ARG A 112 -1.69 -5.42 15.10
N ASP A 113 -1.20 -4.24 14.75
CA ASP A 113 -2.04 -3.12 14.33
C ASP A 113 -2.74 -3.42 13.01
N GLU A 114 -2.02 -3.97 12.04
CA GLU A 114 -2.54 -4.38 10.73
C GLU A 114 -3.56 -5.52 10.87
N GLU A 115 -3.32 -6.50 11.74
CA GLU A 115 -4.31 -7.55 12.03
C GLU A 115 -5.60 -6.96 12.62
N ARG A 116 -5.49 -6.04 13.58
CA ARG A 116 -6.66 -5.38 14.19
C ARG A 116 -7.40 -4.49 13.21
N SER A 117 -6.67 -3.77 12.37
CA SER A 117 -7.19 -2.99 11.24
C SER A 117 -7.95 -3.87 10.24
N ALA A 118 -7.42 -5.06 9.92
CA ALA A 118 -8.09 -6.02 9.05
C ALA A 118 -9.37 -6.57 9.68
N GLN A 119 -9.34 -6.88 10.98
CA GLN A 119 -10.53 -7.32 11.73
C GLN A 119 -11.59 -6.21 11.81
N LEU A 120 -11.17 -4.96 11.97
CA LEU A 120 -12.05 -3.80 11.92
C LEU A 120 -12.74 -3.70 10.54
N ALA A 121 -11.99 -3.87 9.45
CA ALA A 121 -12.55 -3.91 8.09
C ALA A 121 -13.60 -5.02 7.94
N GLN A 122 -13.28 -6.23 8.42
CA GLN A 122 -14.19 -7.38 8.40
C GLN A 122 -15.48 -7.13 9.20
N ALA A 123 -15.40 -6.38 10.30
CA ALA A 123 -16.56 -6.05 11.14
C ALA A 123 -17.44 -4.93 10.56
N ARG A 124 -16.86 -3.97 9.83
CA ARG A 124 -17.57 -2.77 9.36
C ARG A 124 -18.11 -2.90 7.95
N LEU A 125 -17.29 -3.35 7.00
CA LEU A 125 -17.63 -3.32 5.58
C LEU A 125 -18.89 -4.11 5.19
N PRO A 126 -19.22 -5.27 5.79
CA PRO A 126 -20.49 -5.94 5.50
C PRO A 126 -21.71 -5.08 5.82
N ARG A 127 -21.64 -4.26 6.88
CA ARG A 127 -22.72 -3.35 7.29
C ARG A 127 -22.89 -2.19 6.32
N CYS A 128 -21.82 -1.82 5.60
CA CYS A 128 -21.85 -0.84 4.52
C CYS A 128 -22.38 -1.44 3.20
N GLY A 129 -22.73 -2.73 3.15
CA GLY A 129 -23.18 -3.40 1.93
C GLY A 129 -22.06 -3.88 1.01
N VAL A 130 -20.81 -3.91 1.48
CA VAL A 130 -19.68 -4.40 0.68
C VAL A 130 -19.75 -5.93 0.55
N PRO A 131 -19.63 -6.50 -0.67
CA PRO A 131 -19.71 -7.95 -0.87
C PRO A 131 -18.63 -8.72 -0.10
N VAL A 132 -18.98 -9.90 0.43
CA VAL A 132 -18.10 -10.75 1.26
C VAL A 132 -16.75 -11.02 0.60
N ALA A 133 -16.71 -11.28 -0.71
CA ALA A 133 -15.47 -11.51 -1.44
C ALA A 133 -14.53 -10.29 -1.40
N ARG A 134 -15.07 -9.08 -1.53
CA ARG A 134 -14.30 -7.84 -1.43
C ARG A 134 -13.86 -7.55 0.00
N VAL A 135 -14.71 -7.84 0.99
CA VAL A 135 -14.32 -7.72 2.41
C VAL A 135 -13.13 -8.63 2.74
N ALA A 136 -13.15 -9.87 2.24
CA ALA A 136 -12.04 -10.80 2.40
C ALA A 136 -10.75 -10.27 1.74
N GLU A 137 -10.85 -9.73 0.52
CA GLU A 137 -9.70 -9.14 -0.17
C GLU A 137 -9.16 -7.90 0.56
N VAL A 138 -10.02 -6.98 1.00
CA VAL A 138 -9.59 -5.80 1.79
C VAL A 138 -8.83 -6.24 3.04
N ALA A 139 -9.35 -7.24 3.76
CA ALA A 139 -8.70 -7.73 4.97
C ALA A 139 -7.37 -8.44 4.69
N ARG A 140 -7.21 -9.07 3.52
CA ARG A 140 -5.93 -9.64 3.07
C ARG A 140 -4.93 -8.53 2.74
N LEU A 141 -5.36 -7.52 2.00
CA LEU A 141 -4.54 -6.37 1.61
C LEU A 141 -4.06 -5.57 2.82
N VAL A 142 -4.93 -5.32 3.80
CA VAL A 142 -4.56 -4.66 5.05
C VAL A 142 -3.49 -5.44 5.82
N ARG A 143 -3.60 -6.78 5.92
CA ARG A 143 -2.56 -7.59 6.56
C ARG A 143 -1.23 -7.54 5.80
N LEU A 144 -1.28 -7.39 4.48
CA LEU A 144 -0.10 -7.35 3.62
C LEU A 144 0.80 -6.14 3.91
N THR A 145 0.22 -5.04 4.40
CA THR A 145 1.00 -3.83 4.72
C THR A 145 1.92 -4.01 5.93
N ALA A 146 1.75 -5.05 6.75
CA ALA A 146 2.62 -5.30 7.90
C ALA A 146 4.08 -5.59 7.52
N ALA A 147 4.28 -6.28 6.40
CA ALA A 147 5.62 -6.59 5.87
C ALA A 147 5.90 -5.93 4.53
N HIS A 148 4.88 -5.30 3.93
CA HIS A 148 4.84 -4.84 2.55
C HIS A 148 5.27 -5.92 1.53
N ASP A 149 5.26 -7.20 1.90
CA ASP A 149 5.77 -8.28 1.06
C ASP A 149 4.64 -8.89 0.22
N THR A 150 4.79 -8.89 -1.11
CA THR A 150 3.81 -9.50 -2.00
C THR A 150 4.17 -10.95 -2.27
N LEU A 151 3.51 -11.84 -1.55
CA LEU A 151 3.59 -13.28 -1.74
C LEU A 151 2.84 -13.68 -3.03
N ALA A 152 3.61 -14.07 -4.04
CA ALA A 152 3.23 -14.58 -5.38
C ALA A 152 3.16 -13.55 -6.52
N GLY A 153 3.80 -13.90 -7.64
CA GLY A 153 3.73 -13.14 -8.89
C GLY A 153 2.29 -13.02 -9.38
N GLY A 154 1.89 -11.81 -9.77
CA GLY A 154 0.54 -11.51 -10.28
C GLY A 154 -0.42 -10.86 -9.29
N ASP A 155 -0.07 -10.69 -8.02
CA ASP A 155 -0.91 -9.96 -7.04
C ASP A 155 -0.90 -8.44 -7.28
N ARG A 156 -1.69 -7.97 -8.24
CA ARG A 156 -1.76 -6.54 -8.60
C ARG A 156 -2.36 -5.69 -7.48
N ASN A 157 -3.38 -6.19 -6.77
CA ASN A 157 -3.98 -5.45 -5.66
C ASN A 157 -2.97 -5.24 -4.53
N GLY A 158 -2.27 -6.31 -4.14
CA GLY A 158 -1.21 -6.27 -3.13
C GLY A 158 -0.06 -5.36 -3.55
N ALA A 159 0.37 -5.46 -4.80
CA ALA A 159 1.39 -4.56 -5.35
C ALA A 159 0.99 -3.09 -5.26
N MET A 160 -0.26 -2.75 -5.60
CA MET A 160 -0.75 -1.38 -5.57
C MET A 160 -0.85 -0.82 -4.15
N VAL A 161 -1.38 -1.56 -3.18
CA VAL A 161 -1.49 -1.06 -1.79
C VAL A 161 -0.12 -0.87 -1.15
N CYS A 162 0.80 -1.84 -1.33
CA CYS A 162 2.16 -1.73 -0.78
C CYS A 162 2.96 -0.61 -1.44
N ASP A 163 2.88 -0.46 -2.77
CA ASP A 163 3.58 0.62 -3.46
C ASP A 163 3.03 1.99 -3.11
N ALA A 164 1.70 2.11 -2.93
CA ALA A 164 1.07 3.36 -2.56
C ALA A 164 1.42 3.79 -1.12
N ASP A 165 1.47 2.84 -0.18
CA ASP A 165 1.85 3.11 1.21
C ASP A 165 3.33 3.53 1.32
N LEU A 166 4.21 2.87 0.57
CA LEU A 166 5.64 3.20 0.52
C LEU A 166 5.96 4.42 -0.35
N ALA A 167 4.99 4.99 -1.08
CA ALA A 167 5.23 6.08 -2.04
C ALA A 167 5.87 7.31 -1.38
N VAL A 168 5.61 7.56 -0.09
CA VAL A 168 6.21 8.66 0.69
C VAL A 168 7.73 8.65 0.60
N LEU A 169 8.36 7.47 0.51
CA LEU A 169 9.80 7.33 0.49
C LEU A 169 10.40 8.06 -0.73
N GLY A 170 9.71 8.04 -1.87
CA GLY A 170 10.14 8.70 -3.11
C GLY A 170 9.52 10.08 -3.36
N ARG A 171 8.71 10.62 -2.44
CA ARG A 171 8.11 11.95 -2.59
C ARG A 171 9.10 13.07 -2.21
N PRO A 172 8.93 14.28 -2.76
CA PRO A 172 9.54 15.49 -2.20
C PRO A 172 9.09 15.70 -0.74
N GLY A 173 9.91 16.38 0.07
CA GLY A 173 9.61 16.62 1.48
C GLY A 173 9.91 15.44 2.42
N TYR A 174 10.78 14.52 1.99
CA TYR A 174 11.16 13.34 2.79
C TYR A 174 11.69 13.69 4.19
N ASP A 175 12.41 14.80 4.34
CA ASP A 175 12.94 15.22 5.65
C ASP A 175 11.81 15.56 6.64
N GLU A 176 10.69 16.12 6.16
CA GLU A 176 9.50 16.37 6.98
C GLU A 176 8.83 15.06 7.39
N TYR A 177 8.77 14.09 6.47
CA TYR A 177 8.32 12.73 6.77
C TYR A 177 9.17 12.10 7.88
N ALA A 178 10.50 12.11 7.73
CA ALA A 178 11.42 11.55 8.71
C ALA A 178 11.30 12.25 10.07
N ALA A 179 11.11 13.57 10.09
CA ALA A 179 10.88 14.34 11.30
C ALA A 179 9.54 13.98 11.99
N ARG A 180 8.45 13.80 11.23
CA ARG A 180 7.15 13.35 11.77
C ARG A 180 7.24 11.95 12.37
N ILE A 181 7.96 11.04 11.70
CA ILE A 181 8.25 9.71 12.26
C ILE A 181 9.04 9.82 13.57
N ARG A 182 10.09 10.67 13.64
CA ARG A 182 10.82 10.88 14.90
C ARG A 182 9.90 11.39 16.01
N GLN A 183 8.99 12.31 15.71
CA GLN A 183 8.01 12.84 16.68
C GLN A 183 7.02 11.76 17.15
N GLU A 184 6.58 10.87 16.27
CA GLU A 184 5.67 9.76 16.61
C GLU A 184 6.30 8.82 17.63
N TYR A 185 7.59 8.52 17.44
CA TYR A 185 8.38 7.69 18.34
C TYR A 185 9.11 8.49 19.41
N ALA A 186 8.68 9.71 19.77
CA ALA A 186 9.35 10.55 20.76
C ALA A 186 9.51 9.88 22.14
N HIS A 187 8.66 8.90 22.44
CA HIS A 187 8.74 8.08 23.65
C HIS A 187 9.91 7.07 23.65
N VAL A 188 10.49 6.78 22.48
CA VAL A 188 11.67 5.92 22.34
C VAL A 188 12.94 6.77 22.51
N PRO A 189 13.89 6.33 23.36
CA PRO A 189 15.20 6.97 23.50
C PRO A 189 15.93 7.17 22.17
N ASP A 190 16.69 8.27 22.04
CA ASP A 190 17.28 8.69 20.76
C ASP A 190 18.27 7.69 20.17
N ASP A 191 19.06 7.01 21.00
CA ASP A 191 19.99 5.95 20.59
C ASP A 191 19.23 4.72 20.05
N LEU A 192 18.21 4.24 20.77
CA LEU A 192 17.38 3.10 20.36
C LEU A 192 16.58 3.42 19.10
N PHE A 193 15.99 4.62 19.01
CA PHE A 193 15.27 5.06 17.82
C PHE A 193 16.21 5.11 16.61
N ARG A 194 17.40 5.70 16.74
CA ARG A 194 18.38 5.78 15.64
C ARG A 194 18.79 4.40 15.16
N ALA A 195 19.12 3.49 16.09
CA ALA A 195 19.51 2.12 15.76
C ALA A 195 18.38 1.38 15.02
N GLY A 196 17.16 1.41 15.57
CA GLY A 196 15.99 0.76 14.97
C GLY A 196 15.60 1.34 13.62
N ARG A 197 15.56 2.68 13.49
CA ARG A 197 15.27 3.35 12.22
C ARG A 197 16.32 3.02 11.16
N ALA A 198 17.61 3.05 11.52
CA ALA A 198 18.68 2.67 10.62
C ALA A 198 18.55 1.20 10.16
N GLU A 199 18.12 0.29 11.02
CA GLU A 199 17.86 -1.10 10.65
C GLU A 199 16.71 -1.22 9.64
N VAL A 200 15.58 -0.52 9.85
CA VAL A 200 14.46 -0.49 8.89
C VAL A 200 14.94 0.01 7.53
N LEU A 201 15.68 1.12 7.48
CA LEU A 201 16.20 1.67 6.23
C LEU A 201 17.16 0.71 5.51
N ARG A 202 18.04 0.02 6.25
CA ARG A 202 18.94 -1.00 5.67
C ARG A 202 18.15 -2.15 5.05
N ARG A 203 17.12 -2.66 5.74
CA ARG A 203 16.28 -3.75 5.21
C ARG A 203 15.56 -3.34 3.93
N LEU A 204 14.99 -2.14 3.90
CA LEU A 204 14.36 -1.59 2.70
C LEU A 204 15.36 -1.39 1.56
N LEU A 205 16.54 -0.82 1.83
CA LEU A 205 17.56 -0.62 0.79
C LEU A 205 18.13 -1.93 0.23
N ALA A 206 18.12 -3.01 1.02
CA ALA A 206 18.64 -4.31 0.64
C ALA A 206 17.77 -5.08 -0.37
N VAL A 207 16.48 -4.76 -0.50
CA VAL A 207 15.64 -5.42 -1.50
C VAL A 207 15.99 -4.93 -2.92
N PRO A 208 15.98 -5.82 -3.95
CA PRO A 208 16.35 -5.44 -5.32
C PRO A 208 15.47 -4.32 -5.90
N SER A 209 14.19 -4.30 -5.53
CA SER A 209 13.28 -3.22 -5.87
C SER A 209 12.34 -2.94 -4.71
N LEU A 210 12.21 -1.66 -4.37
CA LEU A 210 11.31 -1.20 -3.32
C LEU A 210 9.85 -1.26 -3.77
N TYR A 211 9.61 -1.04 -5.06
CA TYR A 211 8.28 -0.96 -5.64
C TYR A 211 8.00 -2.12 -6.61
N ARG A 212 6.83 -2.74 -6.47
CA ARG A 212 6.43 -3.96 -7.20
C ARG A 212 5.95 -3.66 -8.61
N THR A 213 5.20 -2.58 -8.78
CA THR A 213 4.68 -2.15 -10.09
C THR A 213 5.74 -1.38 -10.88
N ALA A 214 5.76 -1.57 -12.21
CA ALA A 214 6.66 -0.81 -13.08
C ALA A 214 6.44 0.70 -12.95
N ARG A 215 5.16 1.10 -12.86
CA ARG A 215 4.79 2.51 -12.70
C ARG A 215 5.32 3.13 -11.41
N ALA A 216 5.21 2.45 -10.28
CA ALA A 216 5.76 2.94 -9.02
C ALA A 216 7.30 3.05 -9.08
N ARG A 217 7.97 2.09 -9.72
CA ARG A 217 9.43 2.15 -9.91
C ARG A 217 9.87 3.40 -10.68
N GLU A 218 9.20 3.68 -11.80
CA GLU A 218 9.46 4.87 -12.61
C GLU A 218 9.24 6.16 -11.82
N LEU A 219 8.16 6.22 -11.04
CA LEU A 219 7.79 7.42 -10.29
C LEU A 219 8.73 7.67 -9.10
N TRP A 220 9.13 6.62 -8.37
CA TRP A 220 9.63 6.79 -7.00
C TRP A 220 10.92 6.04 -6.65
N GLU A 221 11.35 4.99 -7.36
CA GLU A 221 12.46 4.12 -6.92
C GLU A 221 13.76 4.89 -6.71
N ARG A 222 14.18 5.68 -7.71
CA ARG A 222 15.44 6.43 -7.65
C ARG A 222 15.45 7.46 -6.53
N ALA A 223 14.34 8.19 -6.38
CA ALA A 223 14.20 9.19 -5.33
C ALA A 223 14.17 8.54 -3.94
N ALA A 224 13.41 7.44 -3.78
CA ALA A 224 13.30 6.72 -2.52
C ALA A 224 14.65 6.20 -2.03
N ARG A 225 15.45 5.60 -2.92
CA ARG A 225 16.80 5.12 -2.58
C ARG A 225 17.72 6.26 -2.17
N ALA A 226 17.68 7.40 -2.87
CA ALA A 226 18.49 8.56 -2.52
C ALA A 226 18.10 9.13 -1.14
N ASN A 227 16.80 9.32 -0.90
CA ASN A 227 16.25 9.83 0.35
C ASN A 227 16.62 8.94 1.55
N MET A 228 16.33 7.64 1.47
CA MET A 228 16.64 6.69 2.54
C MET A 228 18.13 6.54 2.80
N SER A 229 18.96 6.57 1.75
CA SER A 229 20.42 6.52 1.90
C SER A 229 20.96 7.77 2.61
N GLY A 230 20.38 8.95 2.30
CA GLY A 230 20.69 10.21 2.98
C GLY A 230 20.35 10.16 4.46
N GLU A 231 19.13 9.72 4.81
CA GLU A 231 18.71 9.54 6.21
C GLU A 231 19.61 8.54 6.94
N LEU A 232 19.89 7.38 6.34
CA LEU A 232 20.74 6.35 6.94
C LEU A 232 22.16 6.87 7.23
N ALA A 233 22.74 7.66 6.33
CA ALA A 233 24.04 8.29 6.55
C ALA A 233 24.01 9.29 7.73
N ALA A 234 22.95 10.09 7.83
CA ALA A 234 22.77 11.04 8.93
C ALA A 234 22.63 10.34 10.30
N LEU A 235 21.83 9.27 10.37
CA LEU A 235 21.60 8.49 11.58
C LEU A 235 22.89 7.82 12.08
N THR A 236 23.67 7.21 11.18
CA THR A 236 24.91 6.50 11.52
C THR A 236 26.04 7.46 11.92
N ALA A 237 26.17 8.60 11.24
CA ALA A 237 27.16 9.62 11.62
C ALA A 237 26.86 10.22 13.01
N ALA A 238 25.59 10.40 13.35
CA ALA A 238 25.19 10.89 14.67
C ALA A 238 25.43 9.87 15.79
N GLN A 239 25.28 8.58 15.51
CA GLN A 239 25.59 7.50 16.46
C GLN A 239 27.09 7.43 16.76
N ALA A 240 27.94 7.46 15.72
CA ALA A 240 29.39 7.41 15.89
C ALA A 240 29.95 8.59 16.73
N ARG A 241 29.31 9.76 16.69
CA ARG A 241 29.68 10.91 17.55
C ARG A 241 29.23 10.74 19.00
N GLY A 242 28.09 10.08 19.24
CA GLY A 242 27.58 9.81 20.58
C GLY A 242 28.39 8.74 21.31
N ASP A 243 28.88 7.72 20.59
CA ASP A 243 29.70 6.63 21.15
C ASP A 243 31.13 7.08 21.52
N GLN A 244 31.56 8.26 21.06
CA GLN A 244 32.90 8.83 21.31
C GLN A 244 32.94 9.88 22.43
N ALA A 245 31.80 10.26 23.00
CA ALA A 245 31.65 11.30 24.02
C ALA A 245 31.40 10.71 25.41
#